data_AF-A0A7W1NRT3-F1
#
_entry.id   AF-A0A7W1NRT3-F1
#
_cell.length_a   1.000
_cell.length_b   1.000
_cell.length_c   1.000
_cell.angle_alpha   90.00
_cell.angle_beta   90.00
_cell.angle_gamma   90.00
#
_symmetry.space_group_name_H-M   'P 1'
#
loop_
_entity.id
_entity.type
_entity.pdbx_description
1 polymer ?
#
loop_
_entity_poly.entity_id
_entity_poly.type
_entity_poly.pdbx_seq_one_letter_code
_entity_poly.pdbx_strand_id
1 'polypeptide(L)' 'MTTFVENQHLTPLGNRLIRLIDEHIASRSGMTEELRHYSAAVYKTHLMKPSQWLEKYPEKADALWAYFAPEQSDDDDDQ' A
#
# COMPACT_ATOMS: atom_id res chain seq x y z
N MET A 1 9.03 -8.19 -5.65
CA MET A 1 8.26 -6.95 -5.85
C MET A 1 6.83 -7.33 -6.14
N THR A 2 5.90 -6.88 -5.30
CA THR A 2 4.48 -7.21 -5.42
C THR A 2 3.83 -6.34 -6.50
N THR A 3 3.13 -6.95 -7.47
CA THR A 3 2.45 -6.20 -8.54
C THR A 3 1.06 -5.73 -8.08
N PHE A 4 0.96 -4.45 -7.68
CA PHE A 4 -0.30 -3.83 -7.26
C PHE A 4 -1.11 -3.24 -8.42
N VAL A 5 -0.45 -2.90 -9.52
CA VAL A 5 -1.06 -2.33 -10.73
C VAL A 5 -0.47 -3.04 -11.93
N GLU A 6 -1.34 -3.50 -12.83
CA GLU A 6 -0.96 -4.19 -14.06
C GLU A 6 -1.76 -3.59 -15.22
N ASN A 7 -1.08 -3.19 -16.30
CA ASN A 7 -1.71 -2.56 -17.47
C ASN A 7 -2.60 -1.34 -17.13
N GLN A 8 -2.21 -0.51 -16.15
CA GLN A 8 -3.01 0.61 -15.61
C GLN A 8 -4.27 0.19 -14.84
N HIS A 9 -4.47 -1.10 -14.58
CA HIS A 9 -5.56 -1.64 -13.78
C HIS A 9 -5.08 -2.07 -12.39
N LEU A 10 -5.89 -1.80 -11.36
CA LEU A 10 -5.62 -2.30 -10.02
C LEU A 10 -5.74 -3.82 -9.99
N THR A 11 -4.67 -4.49 -9.55
CA THR A 11 -4.73 -5.93 -9.30
C THR A 11 -5.54 -6.20 -8.03
N PRO A 12 -5.97 -7.45 -7.78
CA PRO A 12 -6.61 -7.81 -6.52
C PRO A 12 -5.76 -7.44 -5.29
N LEU A 13 -4.43 -7.56 -5.41
CA LEU A 13 -3.49 -7.14 -4.36
C LEU A 13 -3.49 -5.63 -4.17
N GLY A 14 -3.45 -4.84 -5.25
CA GLY A 14 -3.54 -3.39 -5.17
C GLY A 14 -4.84 -2.92 -4.53
N ASN A 15 -5.98 -3.52 -4.90
CA ASN A 15 -7.26 -3.22 -4.26
C ASN A 15 -7.28 -3.58 -2.77
N ARG A 16 -6.66 -4.70 -2.39
CA ARG A 16 -6.55 -5.11 -0.98
C ARG A 16 -5.66 -4.16 -0.19
N LEU A 17 -4.52 -3.76 -0.74
CA LEU A 17 -3.62 -2.79 -0.12
C LEU A 17 -4.31 -1.43 0.10
N ILE A 18 -5.03 -0.92 -0.91
CA ILE A 18 -5.77 0.34 -0.78
C ILE A 18 -6.79 0.25 0.36
N ARG A 19 -7.54 -0.85 0.45
CA ARG A 19 -8.49 -1.05 1.55
C ARG A 19 -7.82 -1.03 2.92
N LEU A 20 -6.70 -1.75 3.07
CA LEU A 20 -5.94 -1.79 4.33
C LEU A 20 -5.45 -0.40 4.73
N ILE A 21 -4.93 0.36 3.76
CA ILE A 21 -4.52 1.75 3.96
C ILE A 21 -5.70 2.61 4.41
N ASP A 22 -6.85 2.48 3.75
CA ASP A 22 -8.06 3.25 4.07
C ASP A 22 -8.58 2.97 5.47
N GLU A 23 -8.70 1.69 5.81
CA GLU A 23 -9.14 1.24 7.13
C GLU A 23 -8.18 1.73 8.22
N HIS A 24 -6.88 1.69 7.97
CA HIS A 24 -5.88 2.15 8.93
C HIS A 24 -5.90 3.67 9.11
N ILE A 25 -6.02 4.43 8.01
CA ILE A 25 -6.16 5.89 8.06
C ILE A 25 -7.45 6.27 8.82
N ALA A 26 -8.55 5.58 8.54
CA ALA A 26 -9.83 5.80 9.20
C ALA A 26 -9.76 5.48 10.71
N SER A 27 -9.03 4.42 11.08
CA SER A 27 -8.80 4.04 12.47
C SER A 27 -7.92 5.04 13.25
N ARG A 28 -7.27 5.99 12.57
CA ARG A 28 -6.30 6.95 13.15
C ARG A 28 -5.19 6.29 13.99
N SER A 29 -4.94 5.00 13.78
CA SER A 29 -3.77 4.32 14.33
C SER A 29 -2.54 4.82 13.59
N GLY A 30 -1.41 4.94 14.30
CA GLY A 30 -0.22 5.69 13.88
C GLY A 30 0.10 5.66 12.38
N MET A 31 0.43 6.82 11.82
CA MET A 31 0.80 6.96 10.42
C MET A 31 2.32 6.83 10.23
N THR A 32 2.73 5.75 9.55
CA THR A 32 4.09 5.60 8.98
C THR A 32 4.34 6.66 7.91
N GLU A 33 5.60 6.85 7.51
CA GLU A 33 5.96 7.87 6.51
C GLU A 33 5.24 7.63 5.18
N GLU A 34 5.16 6.37 4.77
CA GLU A 34 4.53 5.91 3.53
C GLU A 34 3.01 6.12 3.57
N LEU A 35 2.36 5.86 4.72
CA LEU A 35 0.95 6.16 4.92
C LEU A 35 0.66 7.65 4.86
N ARG A 36 1.53 8.49 5.46
CA ARG A 36 1.39 9.96 5.37
C ARG A 36 1.54 10.42 3.93
N HIS A 37 2.51 9.87 3.20
CA HIS A 37 2.74 10.22 1.81
C HIS A 37 1.55 9.84 0.93
N TYR A 38 1.01 8.63 1.10
CA TYR A 38 -0.21 8.19 0.42
C TYR A 38 -1.39 9.11 0.75
N SER A 39 -1.68 9.31 2.05
CA SER A 39 -2.79 10.14 2.50
C SER A 39 -2.66 11.59 2.00
N ALA A 40 -1.44 12.15 2.00
CA ALA A 40 -1.19 13.49 1.50
C ALA A 40 -1.44 13.59 -0.01
N ALA A 41 -0.88 12.67 -0.80
CA ALA A 41 -0.95 12.70 -2.27
C ALA A 41 -2.34 12.36 -2.81
N VAL A 42 -3.02 11.38 -2.20
CA VAL A 42 -4.29 10.84 -2.69
C VAL A 42 -5.49 11.55 -2.05
N TYR A 43 -5.49 11.76 -0.72
CA TYR A 43 -6.66 12.31 -0.01
C TYR A 43 -6.58 13.80 0.31
N LYS A 44 -5.43 14.32 0.77
CA LYS A 44 -5.34 15.74 1.13
C LYS A 44 -5.27 16.64 -0.10
N THR A 45 -4.38 16.29 -1.03
CA THR A 45 -4.08 17.12 -2.19
C THR A 45 -4.82 16.69 -3.46
N HIS A 46 -5.41 15.48 -3.47
CA HIS A 46 -6.04 14.88 -4.65
C HIS A 46 -5.17 14.99 -5.91
N LEU A 47 -3.84 14.94 -5.74
CA LEU A 47 -2.86 15.10 -6.82
C LEU A 47 -2.90 13.93 -7.81
N MET A 48 -3.21 12.73 -7.33
CA MET A 48 -3.26 11.52 -8.14
C MET A 48 -4.24 10.49 -7.58
N LYS A 49 -4.66 9.55 -8.43
CA LYS A 49 -5.52 8.42 -8.04
C LYS A 49 -4.74 7.39 -7.20
N PRO A 50 -5.41 6.60 -6.35
CA PRO A 50 -4.79 5.49 -5.61
C PRO A 50 -3.94 4.57 -6.49
N SER A 51 -4.49 4.16 -7.64
CA SER A 51 -3.80 3.32 -8.62
C SER A 51 -2.54 3.98 -9.19
N GLN A 52 -2.61 5.27 -9.49
CA GLN A 52 -1.44 6.01 -9.98
C GLN A 52 -0.36 6.14 -8.91
N TRP A 53 -0.75 6.30 -7.64
CA TRP A 53 0.23 6.34 -6.56
C TRP A 53 0.96 5.00 -6.41
N LEU A 54 0.23 3.89 -6.47
CA LEU A 54 0.82 2.55 -6.40
C LEU A 54 1.76 2.25 -7.57
N GLU A 55 1.42 2.71 -8.77
CA GLU A 55 2.27 2.57 -9.95
C GLU A 55 3.51 3.47 -9.90
N LYS A 56 3.36 4.68 -9.37
CA LYS A 56 4.45 5.68 -9.28
C LYS A 56 5.40 5.44 -8.11
N TYR A 57 4.91 4.83 -7.02
CA TYR A 57 5.66 4.56 -5.81
C TYR A 57 5.54 3.09 -5.38
N PRO A 58 5.99 2.14 -6.22
CA PRO A 58 5.85 0.71 -5.93
C PRO A 58 6.63 0.29 -4.68
N GLU A 59 7.79 0.92 -4.41
CA GLU A 59 8.58 0.70 -3.20
C GLU A 59 7.82 1.05 -1.91
N LYS A 60 7.08 2.16 -1.91
CA LYS A 60 6.28 2.58 -0.74
C LYS A 60 5.04 1.70 -0.60
N ALA A 61 4.44 1.29 -1.71
CA ALA A 61 3.35 0.33 -1.71
C ALA A 61 3.77 -1.02 -1.12
N ASP A 62 4.94 -1.52 -1.49
CA ASP A 62 5.49 -2.79 -1.00
C ASP A 62 5.84 -2.70 0.49
N ALA A 63 6.42 -1.58 0.96
CA ALA A 63 6.65 -1.33 2.38
C ALA A 63 5.34 -1.29 3.20
N LEU A 64 4.30 -0.64 2.68
CA LEU A 64 2.98 -0.65 3.31
C LEU A 64 2.38 -2.05 3.33
N TRP A 65 2.52 -2.80 2.25
CA TRP A 65 2.06 -4.18 2.17
C TRP A 65 2.74 -5.06 3.21
N ALA A 66 4.07 -4.98 3.35
CA ALA A 66 4.82 -5.67 4.39
C ALA A 66 4.40 -5.25 5.80
N TYR A 67 4.09 -3.97 6.00
CA TYR A 67 3.58 -3.46 7.28
C TYR A 67 2.21 -4.05 7.65
N PHE A 68 1.31 -4.19 6.68
CA PHE A 68 -0.04 -4.72 6.91
C PHE A 68 -0.13 -6.24 6.89
N ALA A 69 0.79 -6.93 6.21
CA ALA A 69 0.79 -8.38 6.06
C ALA A 69 2.10 -9.00 6.60
N PRO A 70 2.29 -9.04 7.94
CA PRO A 70 3.47 -9.65 8.54
C PRO A 70 3.52 -11.19 8.35
N GLU A 71 2.39 -11.86 8.07
CA GLU A 71 2.29 -13.33 7.95
C GLU A 71 2.78 -13.94 6.62
N GLN A 72 3.49 -13.19 5.77
CA GLN A 72 4.22 -13.77 4.63
C GLN A 72 5.75 -13.76 4.81
N SER A 73 6.23 -13.42 6.01
CA SER A 73 7.66 -13.46 6.37
C SER A 73 8.01 -14.66 7.27
N ASP A 74 7.17 -15.70 7.33
CA ASP A 74 7.46 -16.98 7.97
C ASP A 74 7.38 -18.09 6.92
N ASP A 75 8.43 -18.23 6.09
CA ASP A 75 8.90 -19.51 5.52
C ASP A 75 10.32 -19.32 4.94
N ASP A 76 11.30 -19.04 5.81
CA ASP A 76 12.72 -19.31 5.54
C ASP A 76 13.41 -19.67 6.88
N ASP A 77 12.85 -20.69 7.56
CA ASP A 77 13.50 -21.41 8.65
C ASP A 77 12.97 -22.87 8.65
N ASP A 78 13.48 -23.71 7.74
CA ASP A 78 13.82 -25.13 7.98
C ASP A 78 14.48 -25.77 6.73
N GLN A 79 15.81 -25.70 6.60
CA GLN A 79 16.61 -26.80 6.03
C GLN A 79 18.06 -26.84 6.53
#